data_AF-A0A1I2R103-F1
#
_entry.id   AF-A0A1I2R103-F1
#
_cell.length_a   1.000
_cell.length_b   1.000
_cell.length_c   1.000
_cell.angle_alpha   90.00
_cell.angle_beta   90.00
_cell.angle_gamma   90.00
#
_symmetry.space_group_name_H-M   'P 1'
#
loop_
_entity.id
_entity.type
_entity.pdbx_description
1 polymer ?
#
loop_
_entity_poly.entity_id
_entity_poly.type
_entity_poly.pdbx_seq_one_letter_code
_entity_poly.pdbx_strand_id
1 'polypeptide(L)'
;MIAPIGTWRLDRARPSPHGGRVMSSPDTLARLEATIAARRGADPESSYVARLNAKGIGKIAQKLGEEATETVIAALTQDHQALAGEAADLLFHLMVLLGAKGVPLAEVLAELDRREGVSGIAEKAARARD
;
A
#
# COMPACT_ATOMS: atom_id res chain seq x y z
N MET A 1 -7.71 26.59 8.62
CA MET A 1 -6.74 26.97 9.66
C MET A 1 -6.49 25.75 10.53
N ILE A 2 -5.52 24.91 10.15
CA ILE A 2 -5.01 23.79 10.94
C ILE A 2 -3.49 23.80 10.71
N ALA A 3 -2.73 23.85 11.80
CA ALA A 3 -1.27 23.99 11.81
C ALA A 3 -0.56 22.67 11.45
N PRO A 4 0.66 22.73 10.87
CA PRO A 4 1.34 21.58 10.30
C PRO A 4 2.16 20.83 11.35
N ILE A 5 2.23 19.51 11.23
CA ILE A 5 3.20 18.69 11.96
C ILE A 5 4.17 18.09 10.95
N GLY A 6 5.44 18.43 11.10
CA GLY A 6 6.56 17.60 10.67
C GLY A 6 7.13 17.88 9.29
N THR A 7 7.94 18.94 9.19
CA THR A 7 9.01 19.06 8.18
C THR A 7 9.94 17.84 8.19
N TRP A 8 10.08 17.15 7.05
CA TRP A 8 11.22 16.27 6.79
C TRP A 8 11.82 16.62 5.43
N ARG A 9 12.91 17.39 5.50
CA ARG A 9 13.70 17.87 4.36
C ARG A 9 14.52 16.70 3.81
N LEU A 10 14.28 16.28 2.57
CA LEU A 10 15.13 15.32 1.86
C LEU A 10 16.32 16.06 1.24
N ASP A 11 17.36 16.33 2.03
CA ASP A 11 18.69 16.61 1.49
C ASP A 11 19.53 15.33 1.54
N ARG A 12 20.00 14.87 0.38
CA ARG A 12 21.01 13.80 0.30
C ARG A 12 22.34 14.33 0.81
N ALA A 13 22.87 13.81 1.92
CA ALA A 13 24.30 13.84 2.22
C ALA A 13 24.74 12.75 3.22
N ARG A 14 25.76 11.98 2.79
CA ARG A 14 26.73 11.08 3.48
C ARG A 14 26.28 10.21 4.68
N PRO A 15 26.67 8.92 4.70
CA PRO A 15 26.44 8.08 5.88
C PRO A 15 27.33 8.53 7.05
N SER A 16 26.70 8.91 8.15
CA SER A 16 27.32 8.96 9.47
C SER A 16 27.17 7.58 10.13
N PRO A 17 28.17 7.07 10.87
CA PRO A 17 27.93 5.97 11.80
C PRO A 17 27.00 6.51 12.90
N HIS A 18 26.31 5.63 13.64
CA HIS A 18 25.28 5.91 14.67
C HIS A 18 23.81 5.78 14.16
N GLY A 19 23.40 4.55 13.88
CA GLY A 19 22.30 3.92 14.63
C GLY A 19 20.85 4.35 14.39
N GLY A 20 20.51 5.02 13.29
CA GLY A 20 19.12 5.20 12.87
C GLY A 20 18.67 4.03 11.99
N ARG A 21 17.78 3.15 12.48
CA ARG A 21 17.26 2.02 11.68
C ARG A 21 16.42 2.56 10.52
N VAL A 22 17.01 2.64 9.33
CA VAL A 22 16.25 2.73 8.07
C VAL A 22 15.45 1.44 7.95
N MET A 23 14.15 1.48 8.21
CA MET A 23 13.27 0.33 8.03
C MET A 23 13.06 0.11 6.53
N SER A 24 13.32 -1.09 6.04
CA SER A 24 13.12 -1.40 4.62
C SER A 24 11.62 -1.42 4.28
N SER A 25 11.23 -1.04 3.06
CA SER A 25 9.82 -1.02 2.63
C SER A 25 9.08 -2.37 2.83
N PRO A 26 9.71 -3.55 2.59
CA PRO A 26 9.10 -4.84 2.90
C PRO A 26 8.76 -5.00 4.39
N ASP A 27 9.60 -4.47 5.29
CA ASP A 27 9.33 -4.52 6.73
C ASP A 27 8.06 -3.75 7.09
N THR A 28 7.76 -2.64 6.38
CA THR A 28 6.60 -1.80 6.68
C THR A 28 5.29 -2.46 6.26
N LEU A 29 5.23 -3.04 5.05
CA LEU A 29 4.03 -3.73 4.60
C LEU A 29 3.75 -5.01 5.40
N ALA A 30 4.79 -5.74 5.81
CA ALA A 30 4.64 -6.90 6.69
C ALA A 30 4.08 -6.52 8.08
N ARG A 31 4.55 -5.42 8.68
CA ARG A 31 3.97 -4.91 9.95
C ARG A 31 2.53 -4.46 9.77
N LEU A 32 2.21 -3.86 8.64
CA LEU A 32 0.84 -3.46 8.31
C LEU A 32 -0.08 -4.68 8.18
N GLU A 33 0.35 -5.73 7.47
CA GLU A 33 -0.37 -6.99 7.36
C GLU A 33 -0.68 -7.58 8.73
N ALA A 34 0.34 -7.70 9.60
CA ALA A 34 0.19 -8.21 10.95
C ALA A 34 -0.79 -7.37 11.79
N THR A 35 -0.74 -6.05 11.66
CA THR A 35 -1.65 -5.13 12.35
C THR A 35 -3.09 -5.30 11.87
N ILE A 36 -3.30 -5.42 10.56
CA ILE A 36 -4.63 -5.65 9.97
C ILE A 36 -5.19 -7.00 10.42
N ALA A 37 -4.38 -8.06 10.42
CA ALA A 37 -4.79 -9.38 10.90
C ALA A 37 -5.21 -9.34 12.37
N ALA A 38 -4.41 -8.72 13.24
CA ALA A 38 -4.69 -8.60 14.66
C ALA A 38 -5.98 -7.81 14.96
N ARG A 39 -6.29 -6.80 14.13
CA ARG A 39 -7.44 -5.90 14.35
C ARG A 39 -8.72 -6.33 13.64
N ARG A 40 -8.69 -7.40 12.83
CA ARG A 40 -9.83 -7.83 12.01
C ARG A 40 -11.04 -8.27 12.83
N GLY A 41 -10.80 -9.01 13.91
CA GLY A 41 -11.82 -9.52 14.82
C GLY A 41 -12.04 -8.65 16.07
N ALA A 42 -11.47 -7.44 16.10
CA ALA A 42 -11.67 -6.51 17.21
C ALA A 42 -13.10 -5.92 17.18
N ASP A 43 -13.44 -5.13 18.20
CA ASP A 43 -14.71 -4.39 18.24
C ASP A 43 -14.80 -3.36 17.08
N PRO A 44 -15.82 -3.44 16.19
CA PRO A 44 -16.06 -2.50 15.12
C PRO A 44 -16.19 -1.03 15.54
N GLU A 45 -16.58 -0.75 16.79
CA GLU A 45 -16.71 0.63 17.28
C GLU A 45 -15.35 1.26 17.64
N SER A 46 -14.34 0.42 17.91
CA SER A 46 -12.99 0.89 18.30
C SER A 46 -11.92 0.69 17.22
N SER A 47 -12.19 -0.13 16.20
CA SER A 47 -11.22 -0.49 15.16
C SER A 47 -11.78 -0.26 13.76
N TYR A 48 -11.13 0.61 12.98
CA TYR A 48 -11.52 0.85 11.59
C TYR A 48 -11.47 -0.42 10.72
N VAL A 49 -10.43 -1.25 10.91
CA VAL A 49 -10.30 -2.52 10.19
C VAL A 49 -11.46 -3.45 10.56
N ALA A 50 -11.80 -3.57 11.84
CA ALA A 50 -12.95 -4.37 12.27
C ALA A 50 -14.25 -3.84 11.67
N ARG A 51 -14.44 -2.51 11.67
CA ARG A 51 -15.61 -1.86 11.07
C ARG A 51 -15.77 -2.15 9.58
N LEU A 52 -14.69 -2.12 8.81
CA LEU A 52 -14.71 -2.49 7.40
C LEU A 52 -15.07 -3.96 7.21
N ASN A 53 -14.49 -4.84 8.02
CA ASN A 53 -14.76 -6.28 7.96
C ASN A 53 -16.22 -6.61 8.36
N ALA A 54 -16.75 -5.97 9.39
CA ALA A 54 -18.15 -6.09 9.79
C ALA A 54 -19.12 -5.62 8.69
N LYS A 55 -18.74 -4.62 7.89
CA LYS A 55 -19.49 -4.17 6.70
C LYS A 55 -19.33 -5.07 5.47
N GLY A 56 -18.44 -6.07 5.53
CA GLY A 56 -18.26 -7.09 4.51
C GLY A 56 -17.46 -6.66 3.28
N ILE A 57 -17.24 -7.63 2.40
CA ILE A 57 -16.32 -7.51 1.25
C ILE A 57 -16.71 -6.39 0.27
N GLY A 58 -18.00 -6.12 0.11
CA GLY A 58 -18.49 -5.06 -0.78
C GLY A 58 -17.99 -3.69 -0.35
N LYS A 59 -18.04 -3.36 0.95
CA LYS A 59 -17.55 -2.07 1.44
C LYS A 59 -16.03 -1.96 1.36
N ILE A 60 -15.31 -3.05 1.59
CA ILE A 60 -13.85 -3.09 1.47
C ILE A 60 -13.43 -2.83 0.01
N ALA A 61 -14.04 -3.53 -0.95
CA ALA A 61 -13.76 -3.35 -2.37
C ALA A 61 -14.15 -1.94 -2.86
N GLN A 62 -15.28 -1.41 -2.38
CA GLN A 62 -15.67 -0.02 -2.66
C GLN A 62 -14.58 0.96 -2.22
N LYS A 63 -14.10 0.85 -0.97
CA LYS A 63 -13.03 1.73 -0.47
C LYS A 63 -11.77 1.62 -1.31
N LEU A 64 -11.34 0.42 -1.68
CA LEU A 64 -10.19 0.25 -2.57
C LEU A 64 -10.37 1.00 -3.91
N GLY A 65 -11.57 0.94 -4.50
CA GLY A 65 -11.88 1.67 -5.74
C GLY A 65 -11.91 3.19 -5.58
N GLU A 66 -12.38 3.70 -4.44
CA GLU A 66 -12.33 5.12 -4.09
C GLU A 66 -10.88 5.61 -4.04
N GLU A 67 -10.00 4.96 -3.26
CA GLU A 67 -8.59 5.37 -3.13
C GLU A 67 -7.83 5.26 -4.46
N ALA A 68 -8.18 4.27 -5.31
CA ALA A 68 -7.59 4.15 -6.64
C ALA A 68 -7.94 5.36 -7.52
N THR A 69 -9.19 5.84 -7.43
CA THR A 69 -9.65 7.01 -8.18
C THR A 69 -9.00 8.28 -7.62
N GLU A 70 -8.92 8.41 -6.30
CA GLU A 70 -8.29 9.54 -5.61
C GLU A 70 -6.79 9.60 -5.92
N THR A 71 -6.09 8.46 -5.95
CA THR A 71 -4.68 8.36 -6.38
C THR A 71 -4.48 8.88 -7.80
N VAL A 72 -5.36 8.50 -8.74
CA VAL A 72 -5.30 9.00 -10.13
C VAL A 72 -5.54 10.51 -10.18
N ILE A 73 -6.51 11.02 -9.43
CA ILE A 73 -6.81 12.47 -9.36
C ILE A 73 -5.61 13.22 -8.78
N ALA A 74 -5.01 12.73 -7.70
CA ALA A 74 -3.86 13.33 -7.06
C ALA A 74 -2.66 13.39 -8.01
N ALA A 75 -2.41 12.32 -8.76
CA ALA A 75 -1.35 12.27 -9.77
C ALA A 75 -1.52 13.30 -10.89
N LEU A 76 -2.76 13.65 -11.23
CA LEU A 76 -3.07 14.57 -12.33
C LEU A 76 -3.18 16.03 -11.89
N THR A 77 -3.58 16.28 -10.65
CA THR A 77 -4.06 17.61 -10.24
C THR A 77 -3.43 18.15 -8.95
N GLN A 78 -2.66 17.35 -8.23
CA GLN A 78 -2.15 17.69 -6.90
C GLN A 78 -0.62 17.56 -6.81
N ASP A 79 -0.08 17.76 -5.61
CA ASP A 79 1.35 17.68 -5.34
C ASP A 79 1.81 16.26 -4.95
N HIS A 80 3.11 16.09 -4.83
CA HIS A 80 3.72 14.80 -4.47
C HIS A 80 3.30 14.29 -3.09
N GLN A 81 2.97 15.18 -2.15
CA GLN A 81 2.55 14.76 -0.81
C GLN A 81 1.14 14.19 -0.85
N ALA A 82 0.25 14.83 -1.58
CA ALA A 82 -1.11 14.33 -1.78
C ALA A 82 -1.08 12.96 -2.50
N LEU A 83 -0.32 12.83 -3.59
CA LEU A 83 -0.16 11.55 -4.28
C LEU A 83 0.40 10.45 -3.36
N ALA A 84 1.39 10.77 -2.52
CA ALA A 84 1.94 9.79 -1.58
C ALA A 84 0.90 9.37 -0.51
N GLY A 85 0.03 10.27 -0.08
CA GLY A 85 -1.08 9.98 0.83
C GLY A 85 -2.08 9.02 0.21
N GLU A 86 -2.62 9.36 -0.96
CA GLU A 86 -3.62 8.52 -1.65
C GLU A 86 -3.04 7.14 -2.03
N ALA A 87 -1.77 7.10 -2.45
CA ALA A 87 -1.11 5.83 -2.72
C ALA A 87 -0.92 4.97 -1.45
N ALA A 88 -0.70 5.60 -0.29
CA ALA A 88 -0.63 4.89 0.98
C ALA A 88 -2.00 4.34 1.40
N ASP A 89 -3.08 5.10 1.20
CA ASP A 89 -4.44 4.65 1.48
C ASP A 89 -4.88 3.54 0.52
N LEU A 90 -4.50 3.64 -0.75
CA LEU A 90 -4.67 2.58 -1.74
C LEU A 90 -3.99 1.26 -1.29
N LEU A 91 -2.73 1.33 -0.86
CA LEU A 91 -2.01 0.17 -0.34
C LEU A 91 -2.66 -0.37 0.94
N PHE A 92 -3.07 0.49 1.86
CA PHE A 92 -3.78 0.09 3.08
C PHE A 92 -5.06 -0.68 2.75
N HIS A 93 -5.90 -0.13 1.87
CA HIS A 93 -7.17 -0.73 1.48
C HIS A 93 -6.99 -2.01 0.66
N LEU A 94 -5.92 -2.12 -0.14
CA LEU A 94 -5.52 -3.36 -0.79
C LEU A 94 -5.17 -4.43 0.25
N MET A 95 -4.37 -4.09 1.26
CA MET A 95 -3.98 -5.01 2.33
C MET A 95 -5.19 -5.50 3.15
N VAL A 96 -6.16 -4.61 3.42
CA VAL A 96 -7.42 -5.01 4.07
C VAL A 96 -8.23 -5.97 3.19
N LEU A 97 -8.29 -5.72 1.88
CA LEU A 97 -8.97 -6.61 0.92
C LEU A 97 -8.32 -7.99 0.84
N LEU A 98 -7.00 -8.03 0.65
CA LEU A 98 -6.21 -9.26 0.62
C LEU A 98 -6.45 -10.08 1.89
N GLY A 99 -6.35 -9.41 3.04
CA GLY A 99 -6.67 -9.99 4.33
C GLY A 99 -8.07 -10.60 4.39
N ALA A 100 -9.11 -9.83 4.05
CA ALA A 100 -10.50 -10.29 4.05
C ALA A 100 -10.75 -11.48 3.11
N LYS A 101 -9.96 -11.61 2.03
CA LYS A 101 -9.99 -12.72 1.09
C LYS A 101 -9.07 -13.89 1.44
N GLY A 102 -8.26 -13.75 2.48
CA GLY A 102 -7.30 -14.77 2.90
C GLY A 102 -6.09 -14.91 1.98
N VAL A 103 -5.76 -13.86 1.21
CA VAL A 103 -4.57 -13.82 0.35
C VAL A 103 -3.43 -13.18 1.15
N PRO A 104 -2.33 -13.91 1.47
CA PRO A 104 -1.17 -13.34 2.13
C PRO A 104 -0.41 -12.35 1.23
N LEU A 105 0.17 -11.31 1.81
CA LEU A 105 1.06 -10.39 1.11
C LEU A 105 2.22 -11.13 0.44
N ALA A 106 2.74 -12.19 1.07
CA ALA A 106 3.82 -13.01 0.53
C ALA A 106 3.48 -13.60 -0.85
N GLU A 107 2.21 -13.97 -1.11
CA GLU A 107 1.78 -14.45 -2.42
C GLU A 107 1.80 -13.34 -3.47
N VAL A 108 1.41 -12.12 -3.09
CA VAL A 108 1.46 -10.95 -3.97
C VAL A 108 2.91 -10.57 -4.29
N LEU A 109 3.79 -10.59 -3.30
CA LEU A 109 5.22 -10.30 -3.49
C LEU A 109 5.89 -11.36 -4.37
N ALA A 110 5.61 -12.65 -4.15
CA ALA A 110 6.11 -13.72 -5.00
C ALA A 110 5.64 -13.57 -6.45
N GLU A 111 4.40 -13.12 -6.67
CA GLU A 111 3.89 -12.82 -8.01
C GLU A 111 4.59 -11.60 -8.65
N LEU A 112 4.94 -10.58 -7.86
CA LEU A 112 5.75 -9.46 -8.35
C LEU A 112 7.15 -9.92 -8.74
N ASP A 113 7.83 -10.69 -7.88
CA ASP A 113 9.16 -11.25 -8.15
C ASP A 113 9.14 -12.10 -9.44
N ARG A 114 8.10 -12.92 -9.63
CA ARG A 114 7.90 -13.71 -10.85
C ARG A 114 7.78 -12.82 -12.10
N ARG A 115 7.17 -11.64 -11.99
CA ARG A 115 7.00 -10.67 -13.10
C ARG A 115 8.24 -9.85 -13.36
N GLU A 116 9.03 -9.51 -12.34
CA GLU A 116 10.26 -8.74 -12.52
C GLU A 116 11.27 -9.46 -13.45
N GLY A 117 11.27 -10.79 -13.45
CA GLY A 117 12.07 -11.62 -14.37
C GLY A 117 11.53 -11.73 -15.81
N VAL A 118 10.30 -11.25 -16.07
CA VAL A 118 9.63 -11.33 -17.38
C VAL A 118 9.20 -9.92 -17.76
N SER A 119 10.08 -9.12 -18.37
CA SER A 119 9.64 -7.80 -18.83
C SER A 119 8.49 -7.98 -19.83
N GLY A 120 7.36 -7.30 -19.60
CA GLY A 120 6.20 -7.33 -20.51
C GLY A 120 6.53 -6.83 -21.93
N ILE A 121 7.69 -6.18 -22.10
CA ILE A 121 8.28 -5.82 -23.39
C ILE A 121 8.87 -7.05 -24.08
N ALA A 122 9.62 -7.89 -23.36
CA ALA A 122 10.17 -9.15 -23.89
C ALA A 122 9.06 -10.15 -24.25
N GLU A 123 8.01 -10.24 -23.42
CA GLU A 123 6.87 -11.13 -23.67
C GLU A 123 6.05 -10.69 -24.90
N LYS A 124 5.81 -9.37 -25.06
CA LYS A 124 5.19 -8.81 -26.27
C LYS A 124 6.07 -8.96 -27.51
N ALA A 125 7.39 -8.80 -27.37
CA ALA A 125 8.33 -8.96 -28.48
C ALA A 125 8.45 -10.43 -28.94
N ALA A 126 8.28 -11.40 -28.03
CA ALA A 126 8.25 -12.82 -28.37
C ALA A 126 6.98 -13.20 -29.14
N ARG A 127 5.80 -12.72 -28.71
CA ARG A 127 4.51 -12.97 -29.40
C ARG A 127 4.38 -12.32 -30.78
N ALA A 128 5.20 -11.32 -31.09
CA ALA A 128 5.20 -10.65 -32.39
C ALA A 128 6.12 -11.35 -33.43
N ARG A 129 6.84 -12.41 -33.03
CA ARG A 129 7.73 -13.19 -33.89
C ARG A 129 7.14 -14.54 -34.34
N ASP A 130 5.99 -14.92 -33.77
CA ASP A 130 5.16 -16.06 -34.18
C ASP A 130 4.02 -15.56 -35.10
#